data_AF-A0A2V9RFF0-F1
#
_entry.id   AF-A0A2V9RFF0-F1
#
_cell.length_a   1.000
_cell.length_b   1.000
_cell.length_c   1.000
_cell.angle_alpha   90.00
_cell.angle_beta   90.00
_cell.angle_gamma   90.00
#
_symmetry.space_group_name_H-M   'P 1'
#
loop_
_entity.id
_entity.type
_entity.pdbx_description
1 polymer ?
#
loop_
_entity_poly.entity_id
_entity_poly.type
_entity_poly.pdbx_seq_one_letter_code
_entity_poly.pdbx_strand_id
1 'polypeptide(L)'
;MNIPSPFLQNLQNYTQSSTGFTTSVSYQLHHSFKRIGLTYSFDRSSIVAVSDASKILFTDLAFRGINGPNSLEGIITSKLLPSFSSNRLDSAYSPHNGTSIYLGGEISGLGGTVRTLRPIIEYKHFIPVQKGRNAIGYHIQASFLTGYGGVVAPPFQRFYLGGENDIRGFDIRTISPVAFLPDKSVIALRNPDGSIVPKDPANPLRGSYTIPVPIERIVFPGGDTSFVSNLEYRITIAGPVALAPFVDIGANPILRNSQLRINSGQFADIQNTVFGCPALDIALNCVGGQRPGDPNSTIPKFSEELQIVQRTNWIPRMSTGLELQVFLPIINAPFRVYWAYNPLRLDTTAEGPVKITRDMFPAGAAGDFTFRQAVDSLSPQFRLREPRKTFRFSVATTF
;
A
#
# COMPACT_ATOMS: atom_id res chain seq x y z
N MET A 1 -0.90 13.67 -13.99
CA MET A 1 -2.27 13.74 -13.43
C MET A 1 -2.37 14.97 -12.54
N ASN A 2 -3.41 15.79 -12.69
CA ASN A 2 -3.75 16.83 -11.71
C ASN A 2 -4.73 16.20 -10.71
N ILE A 3 -4.19 15.48 -9.74
CA ILE A 3 -4.98 14.97 -8.61
C ILE A 3 -5.16 16.15 -7.64
N PRO A 4 -6.37 16.46 -7.16
CA PRO A 4 -6.56 17.56 -6.22
C PRO A 4 -5.66 17.39 -4.99
N SER A 5 -5.03 18.48 -4.53
CA SER A 5 -4.06 18.51 -3.42
C SER A 5 -4.40 17.63 -2.19
N PRO A 6 -5.65 17.56 -1.67
CA PRO A 6 -5.97 16.71 -0.52
C PRO A 6 -5.83 15.20 -0.79
N PHE A 7 -5.97 14.75 -2.04
CA PHE A 7 -5.79 13.33 -2.38
C PHE A 7 -4.32 12.92 -2.52
N LEU A 8 -3.41 13.87 -2.76
CA LEU A 8 -1.97 13.58 -2.79
C LEU A 8 -1.44 13.16 -1.41
N GLN A 9 -2.06 13.63 -0.33
CA GLN A 9 -1.72 13.25 1.04
C GLN A 9 -2.07 11.79 1.38
N ASN A 10 -2.95 11.16 0.58
CA ASN A 10 -3.37 9.77 0.74
C ASN A 10 -2.51 8.77 -0.05
N LEU A 11 -1.62 9.26 -0.92
CA LEU A 11 -0.69 8.43 -1.67
C LEU A 11 0.52 8.08 -0.80
N GLN A 12 1.08 6.89 -0.97
CA GLN A 12 2.33 6.51 -0.32
C GLN A 12 3.52 7.24 -0.96
N ASN A 13 3.80 8.45 -0.49
CA ASN A 13 4.93 9.26 -0.96
C ASN A 13 6.00 9.41 0.15
N TYR A 14 7.18 8.86 -0.13
CA TYR A 14 8.36 8.90 0.72
C TYR A 14 9.63 8.90 -0.12
N THR A 15 10.71 9.46 0.42
CA THR A 15 12.05 9.39 -0.16
C THR A 15 12.92 8.49 0.70
N GLN A 16 13.67 7.58 0.06
CA GLN A 16 14.63 6.72 0.75
C GLN A 16 16.04 7.05 0.26
N SER A 17 16.95 7.29 1.20
CA SER A 17 18.38 7.39 0.95
C SER A 17 19.07 6.17 1.52
N SER A 18 19.86 5.46 0.72
CA SER A 18 20.52 4.22 1.12
C SER A 18 21.95 4.16 0.61
N THR A 19 22.86 3.72 1.47
CA THR A 19 24.25 3.42 1.11
C THR A 19 24.56 1.99 1.52
N GLY A 20 25.23 1.24 0.65
CA GLY A 20 25.46 -0.18 0.87
C GLY A 20 26.37 -0.81 -0.17
N PHE A 21 26.54 -2.12 -0.07
CA PHE A 21 27.22 -2.93 -1.06
C PHE A 21 26.43 -4.21 -1.35
N THR A 22 26.65 -4.78 -2.53
CA THR A 22 26.06 -6.05 -2.91
C THR A 22 27.14 -6.90 -3.58
N THR A 23 27.24 -8.15 -3.18
CA THR A 23 28.18 -9.13 -3.73
C THR A 23 27.40 -10.34 -4.18
N SER A 24 27.64 -10.80 -5.40
CA SER A 24 26.92 -11.93 -5.98
C SER A 24 27.90 -12.96 -6.52
N VAL A 25 27.60 -14.23 -6.29
CA VAL A 25 28.27 -15.36 -6.95
C VAL A 25 27.22 -16.18 -7.70
N SER A 26 27.54 -16.59 -8.91
CA SER A 26 26.65 -17.43 -9.72
C SER A 26 27.43 -18.54 -10.40
N TYR A 27 26.88 -19.75 -10.40
CA TYR A 27 27.44 -20.91 -11.05
C TYR A 27 26.46 -21.45 -12.09
N GLN A 28 26.95 -21.64 -13.32
CA GLN A 28 26.19 -22.28 -14.38
C GLN A 28 26.36 -23.79 -14.27
N LEU A 29 25.24 -24.51 -14.16
CA LEU A 29 25.25 -25.97 -14.09
C LEU A 29 25.70 -26.55 -15.43
N HIS A 30 26.60 -27.54 -15.35
CA HIS A 30 27.27 -28.16 -16.49
C HIS A 30 26.30 -28.55 -17.63
N HIS A 31 26.64 -28.15 -18.86
CA HIS A 31 25.87 -28.43 -20.09
C HIS A 31 24.37 -28.04 -20.00
N SER A 32 24.04 -26.99 -19.24
CA SER A 32 22.66 -26.55 -19.09
C SER A 32 22.53 -25.03 -19.09
N PHE A 33 21.30 -24.55 -19.35
CA PHE A 33 20.90 -23.16 -19.18
C PHE A 33 20.54 -22.81 -17.73
N LYS A 34 20.75 -23.74 -16.79
CA LYS A 34 20.39 -23.59 -15.38
C LYS A 34 21.55 -22.92 -14.64
N ARG A 35 21.23 -21.94 -13.80
CA ARG A 35 22.18 -21.21 -12.95
C ARG A 35 21.69 -21.21 -11.52
N ILE A 36 22.62 -21.41 -10.59
CA ILE A 36 22.38 -21.21 -9.15
C ILE A 36 23.19 -19.98 -8.75
N GLY A 37 22.57 -19.07 -8.02
CA GLY A 37 23.19 -17.85 -7.55
C GLY A 37 23.00 -17.66 -6.06
N LEU A 38 23.96 -17.00 -5.43
CA LEU A 38 23.84 -16.48 -4.08
C LEU A 38 24.29 -15.03 -4.08
N THR A 39 23.39 -14.15 -3.66
CA THR A 39 23.68 -12.72 -3.52
C THR A 39 23.58 -12.32 -2.06
N TYR A 40 24.59 -11.63 -1.55
CA TYR A 40 24.56 -10.94 -0.28
C TYR A 40 24.47 -9.44 -0.52
N SER A 41 23.58 -8.78 0.21
CA SER A 41 23.38 -7.34 0.12
C SER A 41 23.28 -6.75 1.52
N PHE A 42 24.01 -5.65 1.72
CA PHE A 42 24.01 -4.90 2.96
C PHE A 42 23.74 -3.44 2.64
N ASP A 43 22.70 -2.85 3.22
CA ASP A 43 22.37 -1.44 3.09
C ASP A 43 22.03 -0.81 4.44
N ARG A 44 22.44 0.44 4.59
CA ARG A 44 21.96 1.35 5.64
C ARG A 44 21.14 2.44 4.97
N SER A 45 19.87 2.54 5.35
CA SER A 45 18.95 3.49 4.75
C SER A 45 18.25 4.39 5.77
N SER A 46 17.75 5.51 5.27
CA SER A 46 16.91 6.47 5.97
C SER A 46 15.72 6.81 5.08
N ILE A 47 14.57 7.02 5.70
CA ILE A 47 13.31 7.28 5.01
C ILE A 47 12.73 8.59 5.52
N VAL A 48 12.32 9.44 4.59
CA VAL A 48 11.55 10.66 4.88
C VAL A 48 10.19 10.51 4.26
N ALA A 49 9.16 10.38 5.09
CA ALA A 49 7.78 10.31 4.64
C ALA A 49 7.25 11.73 4.38
N VAL A 50 6.82 11.98 3.15
CA VAL A 50 6.41 13.31 2.68
C VAL A 50 4.90 13.50 2.79
N SER A 51 4.15 12.46 2.46
CA SER A 51 2.69 12.41 2.61
C SER A 51 2.27 12.05 4.04
N ASP A 52 1.08 12.48 4.44
CA ASP A 52 0.54 12.14 5.75
C ASP A 52 0.22 10.64 5.84
N ALA A 53 -0.30 10.03 4.77
CA ALA A 53 -0.51 8.58 4.72
C ALA A 53 0.79 7.76 4.91
N SER A 54 1.91 8.21 4.33
CA SER A 54 3.20 7.54 4.56
C SER A 54 3.76 7.80 5.94
N LYS A 55 3.63 9.03 6.48
CA LYS A 55 4.10 9.34 7.83
C LYS A 55 3.42 8.42 8.81
N ILE A 56 2.10 8.42 8.77
CA ILE A 56 1.24 7.60 9.62
C ILE A 56 1.58 6.11 9.43
N LEU A 57 1.57 5.56 8.21
CA LEU A 57 1.86 4.13 8.04
C LEU A 57 3.26 3.73 8.53
N PHE A 58 4.25 4.60 8.35
CA PHE A 58 5.65 4.27 8.63
C PHE A 58 6.00 4.52 10.10
N THR A 59 5.39 5.50 10.76
CA THR A 59 5.54 5.65 12.22
C THR A 59 4.74 4.61 12.98
N ASP A 60 3.64 4.13 12.38
CA ASP A 60 2.64 3.37 13.12
C ASP A 60 2.75 1.87 12.98
N LEU A 61 3.48 1.35 12.00
CA LEU A 61 3.75 -0.09 11.93
C LEU A 61 4.97 -0.50 12.76
N ALA A 62 4.85 -1.61 13.49
CA ALA A 62 5.89 -2.13 14.38
C ALA A 62 7.01 -2.90 13.64
N PHE A 63 7.68 -2.28 12.66
CA PHE A 63 8.65 -2.96 11.77
C PHE A 63 10.10 -2.97 12.25
N ARG A 64 10.45 -2.21 13.30
CA ARG A 64 11.81 -2.18 13.89
C ARG A 64 11.89 -2.61 15.36
N GLY A 65 10.74 -2.80 16.02
CA GLY A 65 10.69 -3.05 17.47
C GLY A 65 11.21 -1.89 18.33
N ILE A 66 11.36 -0.69 17.74
CA ILE A 66 11.77 0.54 18.41
C ILE A 66 10.60 1.53 18.31
N ASN A 67 10.26 2.19 19.42
CA ASN A 67 9.20 3.19 19.50
C ASN A 67 9.79 4.59 19.29
N GLY A 68 9.17 5.42 18.44
CA GLY A 68 9.47 6.85 18.32
C GLY A 68 9.90 7.36 16.93
N PRO A 69 10.14 8.68 16.80
CA PRO A 69 10.39 9.38 15.54
C PRO A 69 11.66 8.92 14.79
N ASN A 70 12.63 8.32 15.50
CA ASN A 70 13.86 7.78 14.91
C ASN A 70 13.67 6.42 14.21
N SER A 71 12.44 5.89 14.17
CA SER A 71 12.12 4.63 13.48
C SER A 71 12.36 4.68 11.97
N LEU A 72 12.51 5.87 11.37
CA LEU A 72 12.75 6.03 9.94
C LEU A 72 14.23 6.27 9.57
N GLU A 73 15.13 6.40 10.55
CA GLU A 73 16.56 6.64 10.32
C GLU A 73 17.44 5.45 10.73
N GLY A 74 18.50 5.21 9.97
CA GLY A 74 19.49 4.16 10.28
C GLY A 74 18.91 2.74 10.19
N ILE A 75 18.02 2.49 9.23
CA ILE A 75 17.49 1.17 8.93
C ILE A 75 18.61 0.34 8.32
N ILE A 76 19.05 -0.71 9.02
CA ILE A 76 20.06 -1.63 8.52
C ILE A 76 19.35 -2.86 7.96
N THR A 77 19.59 -3.15 6.68
CA THR A 77 19.10 -4.33 5.99
C THR A 77 20.30 -5.16 5.55
N SER A 78 20.42 -6.35 6.13
CA SER A 78 21.42 -7.35 5.74
C SER A 78 20.66 -8.58 5.26
N LYS A 79 20.83 -8.91 3.98
CA LYS A 79 20.01 -9.91 3.30
C LYS A 79 20.81 -10.87 2.44
N LEU A 80 20.41 -12.14 2.47
CA LEU A 80 20.87 -13.21 1.59
C LEU A 80 19.77 -13.57 0.58
N LEU A 81 20.18 -13.74 -0.67
CA LEU A 81 19.32 -14.06 -1.80
C LEU A 81 19.84 -15.31 -2.53
N PRO A 82 19.49 -16.52 -2.07
CA PRO A 82 19.62 -17.72 -2.89
C PRO A 82 18.68 -17.63 -4.10
N SER A 83 19.18 -18.04 -5.26
CA SER A 83 18.41 -18.05 -6.50
C SER A 83 18.75 -19.24 -7.40
N PHE A 84 17.76 -19.67 -8.15
CA PHE A 84 17.85 -20.61 -9.25
C PHE A 84 17.19 -19.97 -10.46
N SER A 85 17.85 -20.00 -11.60
CA SER A 85 17.29 -19.51 -12.86
C SER A 85 17.57 -20.46 -14.01
N SER A 86 16.65 -20.53 -14.97
CA SER A 86 16.83 -21.27 -16.21
C SER A 86 16.16 -20.51 -17.33
N ASN A 87 16.94 -19.98 -18.27
CA ASN A 87 16.42 -19.22 -19.41
C ASN A 87 16.72 -19.99 -20.71
N ARG A 88 15.66 -20.44 -21.39
CA ARG A 88 15.70 -21.12 -22.69
C ARG A 88 14.88 -20.37 -23.74
N LEU A 89 14.64 -19.08 -23.54
CA LEU A 89 13.98 -18.24 -24.54
C LEU A 89 14.88 -18.14 -25.78
N ASP A 90 14.26 -18.16 -26.95
CA ASP A 90 14.95 -18.05 -28.25
C ASP A 90 15.48 -16.63 -28.54
N SER A 91 14.84 -15.61 -27.97
CA SER A 91 15.24 -14.20 -28.07
C SER A 91 15.03 -13.49 -26.74
N ALA A 92 15.94 -12.57 -26.41
CA ALA A 92 15.84 -11.77 -25.19
C ALA A 92 14.76 -10.68 -25.29
N TYR A 93 14.53 -10.15 -26.49
CA TYR A 93 13.66 -8.97 -26.69
C TYR A 93 12.27 -9.35 -27.22
N SER A 94 12.22 -10.18 -28.24
CA SER A 94 10.99 -10.66 -28.86
C SER A 94 11.00 -12.18 -28.94
N PRO A 95 10.85 -12.87 -27.80
CA PRO A 95 10.78 -14.32 -27.78
C PRO A 95 9.54 -14.85 -28.50
N HIS A 96 9.71 -15.92 -29.26
CA HIS A 96 8.61 -16.66 -29.90
C HIS A 96 8.46 -18.06 -29.30
N ASN A 97 9.52 -18.60 -28.73
CA ASN A 97 9.54 -19.93 -28.16
C ASN A 97 10.43 -20.00 -26.91
N GLY A 98 10.12 -20.96 -26.05
CA GLY A 98 10.96 -21.33 -24.93
C GLY A 98 10.37 -20.96 -23.59
N THR A 99 11.16 -21.18 -22.54
CA THR A 99 10.72 -21.02 -21.15
C THR A 99 11.80 -20.33 -20.32
N SER A 100 11.40 -19.39 -19.47
CA SER A 100 12.23 -18.84 -18.41
C SER A 100 11.61 -19.18 -17.05
N ILE A 101 12.43 -19.65 -16.12
CA ILE A 101 12.03 -19.94 -14.74
C ILE A 101 13.01 -19.23 -13.82
N TYR A 102 12.49 -18.54 -12.82
CA TYR A 102 13.26 -18.00 -11.71
C TYR A 102 12.60 -18.41 -10.39
N LEU A 103 13.41 -18.96 -9.49
CA LEU A 103 13.05 -19.29 -8.12
C LEU A 103 14.07 -18.61 -7.23
N GLY A 104 13.63 -17.84 -6.25
CA GLY A 104 14.54 -17.18 -5.31
C GLY A 104 13.86 -16.89 -4.00
N GLY A 105 14.63 -16.35 -3.06
CA GLY A 105 14.05 -15.78 -1.87
C GLY A 105 15.00 -14.82 -1.18
N GLU A 106 14.46 -13.79 -0.55
CA GLU A 106 15.23 -12.86 0.27
C GLU A 106 15.10 -13.25 1.74
N ILE A 107 16.21 -13.35 2.44
CA ILE A 107 16.27 -13.62 3.88
C ILE A 107 17.03 -12.47 4.51
N SER A 108 16.31 -11.54 5.15
CA SER A 108 16.88 -10.38 5.84
C SER A 108 16.92 -10.62 7.34
N GLY A 109 17.97 -10.16 8.03
CA GLY A 109 18.04 -10.17 9.50
C GLY A 109 19.41 -10.50 10.10
N LEU A 110 20.41 -10.83 9.26
CA LEU A 110 21.77 -11.16 9.69
C LEU A 110 22.51 -9.90 10.16
N GLY A 111 22.31 -9.50 11.42
CA GLY A 111 22.88 -8.28 11.98
C GLY A 111 22.19 -6.99 11.52
N GLY A 112 21.02 -7.11 10.87
CA GLY A 112 20.19 -5.98 10.44
C GLY A 112 19.00 -5.73 11.38
N THR A 113 18.48 -4.51 11.34
CA THR A 113 17.23 -4.14 12.03
C THR A 113 15.99 -4.68 11.32
N VAL A 114 16.07 -4.92 10.01
CA VAL A 114 14.97 -5.51 9.21
C VAL A 114 15.09 -7.02 9.22
N ARG A 115 14.00 -7.71 9.61
CA ARG A 115 13.93 -9.17 9.69
C ARG A 115 12.76 -9.67 8.85
N THR A 116 13.05 -10.10 7.62
CA THR A 116 12.02 -10.53 6.66
C THR A 116 12.42 -11.78 5.90
N LEU A 117 11.42 -12.54 5.48
CA LEU A 117 11.53 -13.66 4.54
C LEU A 117 10.64 -13.35 3.34
N ARG A 118 11.19 -13.43 2.13
CA ARG A 118 10.47 -13.17 0.89
C ARG A 118 10.77 -14.21 -0.19
N PRO A 119 10.04 -15.32 -0.32
CA PRO A 119 10.12 -16.18 -1.50
C PRO A 119 9.60 -15.48 -2.76
N ILE A 120 10.19 -15.81 -3.92
CA ILE A 120 9.88 -15.24 -5.23
C ILE A 120 9.88 -16.38 -6.26
N ILE A 121 8.84 -16.43 -7.08
CA ILE A 121 8.70 -17.36 -8.19
C ILE A 121 8.29 -16.56 -9.42
N GLU A 122 8.95 -16.82 -10.54
CA GLU A 122 8.61 -16.24 -11.83
C GLU A 122 8.71 -17.30 -12.93
N TYR A 123 7.72 -17.32 -13.81
CA TYR A 123 7.62 -18.25 -14.92
C TYR A 123 7.19 -17.51 -16.18
N LYS A 124 7.95 -17.65 -17.26
CA LYS A 124 7.63 -17.13 -18.59
C LYS A 124 7.64 -18.26 -19.59
N HIS A 125 6.65 -18.29 -20.49
CA HIS A 125 6.60 -19.28 -21.56
C HIS A 125 6.07 -18.65 -22.85
N PHE A 126 6.71 -18.99 -23.97
CA PHE A 126 6.33 -18.51 -25.29
C PHE A 126 6.06 -19.71 -26.20
N ILE A 127 4.94 -19.63 -26.92
CA ILE A 127 4.49 -20.66 -27.86
C ILE A 127 4.43 -20.02 -29.26
N PRO A 128 5.18 -20.53 -30.24
CA PRO A 128 5.15 -19.99 -31.60
C PRO A 128 3.82 -20.35 -32.28
N VAL A 129 3.19 -19.37 -32.92
CA VAL A 129 1.93 -19.52 -33.66
C VAL A 129 2.12 -18.98 -35.08
N GLN A 130 1.27 -19.40 -36.03
CA GLN A 130 1.33 -18.94 -37.42
C GLN A 130 2.72 -19.18 -38.04
N LYS A 131 3.21 -20.43 -37.99
CA LYS A 131 4.52 -20.83 -38.50
C LYS A 131 5.70 -20.01 -37.91
N GLY A 132 5.57 -19.55 -36.66
CA GLY A 132 6.60 -18.80 -35.95
C GLY A 132 6.61 -17.29 -36.24
N ARG A 133 5.65 -16.77 -37.01
CA ARG A 133 5.51 -15.32 -37.21
C ARG A 133 5.01 -14.61 -35.94
N ASN A 134 4.07 -15.25 -35.24
CA ASN A 134 3.43 -14.73 -34.04
C ASN A 134 3.78 -15.60 -32.83
N ALA A 135 3.50 -15.10 -31.64
CA ALA A 135 3.73 -15.85 -30.41
C ALA A 135 2.59 -15.64 -29.41
N ILE A 136 2.26 -16.67 -28.65
CA ILE A 136 1.50 -16.51 -27.41
C ILE A 136 2.52 -16.48 -26.27
N GLY A 137 2.53 -15.38 -25.53
CA GLY A 137 3.37 -15.20 -24.35
C GLY A 137 2.55 -15.30 -23.08
N TYR A 138 3.07 -16.02 -22.10
CA TYR A 138 2.48 -16.13 -20.78
C TYR A 138 3.53 -15.86 -19.71
N HIS A 139 3.18 -15.04 -18.72
CA HIS A 139 4.01 -14.68 -17.58
C HIS A 139 3.21 -14.91 -16.29
N ILE A 140 3.85 -15.52 -15.30
CA ILE A 140 3.38 -15.57 -13.91
C ILE A 140 4.49 -15.05 -13.03
N GLN A 141 4.12 -14.23 -12.06
CA GLN A 141 4.98 -13.91 -10.93
C GLN A 141 4.19 -14.07 -9.63
N ALA A 142 4.83 -14.68 -8.63
CA ALA A 142 4.28 -14.80 -7.30
C ALA A 142 5.36 -14.50 -6.26
N SER A 143 4.99 -13.77 -5.22
CA SER A 143 5.87 -13.51 -4.08
C SER A 143 5.08 -13.38 -2.80
N PHE A 144 5.69 -13.79 -1.70
CA PHE A 144 5.15 -13.64 -0.35
C PHE A 144 6.19 -12.93 0.50
N LEU A 145 5.78 -12.13 1.47
CA LEU A 145 6.63 -11.35 2.35
C LEU A 145 6.13 -11.51 3.77
N THR A 146 7.04 -11.83 4.69
CA THR A 146 6.70 -11.83 6.11
C THR A 146 7.86 -11.30 6.95
N GLY A 147 7.53 -10.50 7.95
CA GLY A 147 8.41 -10.21 9.07
C GLY A 147 8.49 -11.38 10.05
N TYR A 148 9.59 -11.47 10.79
CA TYR A 148 9.79 -12.46 11.84
C TYR A 148 10.61 -11.89 13.01
N GLY A 149 10.74 -12.62 14.11
CA GLY A 149 11.53 -12.19 15.26
C GLY A 149 10.90 -10.99 15.99
N GLY A 150 9.58 -10.97 16.08
CA GLY A 150 8.81 -9.97 16.82
C GLY A 150 8.54 -8.67 16.07
N VAL A 151 8.92 -8.54 14.80
CA VAL A 151 8.65 -7.35 13.97
C VAL A 151 7.80 -7.69 12.74
N VAL A 152 7.08 -6.71 12.21
CA VAL A 152 6.29 -6.85 10.98
C VAL A 152 7.10 -6.55 9.73
N ALA A 153 6.63 -7.00 8.58
CA ALA A 153 7.19 -6.63 7.29
C ALA A 153 7.19 -5.10 7.10
N PRO A 154 8.34 -4.47 6.76
CA PRO A 154 8.42 -3.02 6.61
C PRO A 154 7.50 -2.50 5.49
N PRO A 155 6.80 -1.36 5.70
CA PRO A 155 5.87 -0.82 4.71
C PRO A 155 6.48 -0.61 3.31
N PHE A 156 7.73 -0.16 3.24
CA PHE A 156 8.46 0.09 1.99
C PHE A 156 8.87 -1.19 1.25
N GLN A 157 8.80 -2.35 1.89
CA GLN A 157 9.03 -3.67 1.28
C GLN A 157 7.74 -4.35 0.82
N ARG A 158 6.57 -3.84 1.21
CA ARG A 158 5.28 -4.46 0.87
C ARG A 158 4.95 -4.29 -0.61
N PHE A 159 4.10 -5.17 -1.10
CA PHE A 159 3.76 -5.24 -2.51
C PHE A 159 2.66 -4.23 -2.86
N TYR A 160 2.75 -3.70 -4.07
CA TYR A 160 1.76 -2.85 -4.71
C TYR A 160 1.76 -3.22 -6.18
N LEU A 161 0.59 -3.44 -6.76
CA LEU A 161 0.46 -3.78 -8.18
C LEU A 161 -0.08 -2.61 -8.99
N GLY A 162 0.00 -2.76 -10.30
CA GLY A 162 -0.52 -1.84 -11.28
C GLY A 162 0.59 -1.08 -11.98
N GLY A 163 0.25 -0.50 -13.12
CA GLY A 163 1.23 -0.03 -14.08
C GLY A 163 1.54 -1.09 -15.12
N GLU A 164 2.50 -0.75 -15.96
CA GLU A 164 2.72 -1.45 -17.22
C GLU A 164 3.45 -2.79 -17.07
N ASN A 165 3.99 -3.04 -15.88
CA ASN A 165 4.79 -4.22 -15.60
C ASN A 165 4.08 -5.31 -14.81
N ASP A 166 2.93 -4.96 -14.24
CA ASP A 166 2.14 -5.89 -13.45
C ASP A 166 0.80 -6.09 -14.15
N ILE A 167 -0.10 -5.13 -14.02
CA ILE A 167 -1.46 -5.19 -14.56
C ILE A 167 -1.72 -3.87 -15.26
N ARG A 168 -1.67 -3.89 -16.59
CA ARG A 168 -1.96 -2.70 -17.41
C ARG A 168 -3.37 -2.22 -17.13
N GLY A 169 -3.61 -0.93 -17.34
CA GLY A 169 -4.92 -0.33 -17.10
C GLY A 169 -5.17 0.12 -15.67
N PHE A 170 -4.35 -0.30 -14.71
CA PHE A 170 -4.31 0.27 -13.36
C PHE A 170 -3.11 1.20 -13.20
N ASP A 171 -3.22 2.15 -12.31
CA ASP A 171 -2.15 3.09 -12.04
C ASP A 171 -1.02 2.43 -11.25
N ILE A 172 0.22 2.92 -11.44
CA ILE A 172 1.42 2.34 -10.81
C ILE A 172 1.23 2.32 -9.30
N ARG A 173 1.43 1.15 -8.69
CA ARG A 173 1.33 0.93 -7.24
C ARG A 173 -0.02 1.32 -6.61
N THR A 174 -1.12 1.27 -7.36
CA THR A 174 -2.46 1.61 -6.82
C THR A 174 -3.26 0.42 -6.35
N ILE A 175 -2.91 -0.80 -6.77
CA ILE A 175 -3.58 -2.01 -6.33
C ILE A 175 -2.95 -2.44 -5.01
N SER A 176 -3.70 -2.22 -3.93
CA SER A 176 -3.32 -2.51 -2.56
C SER A 176 -4.57 -2.84 -1.75
N PRO A 177 -4.46 -3.66 -0.69
CA PRO A 177 -5.50 -3.74 0.33
C PRO A 177 -5.64 -2.37 1.01
N VAL A 178 -6.84 -2.11 1.49
CA VAL A 178 -7.15 -0.87 2.21
C VAL A 178 -7.39 -1.22 3.66
N ALA A 179 -6.87 -0.42 4.58
CA ALA A 179 -7.08 -0.63 6.00
C ALA A 179 -7.46 0.67 6.71
N PHE A 180 -8.17 0.54 7.82
CA PHE A 180 -8.42 1.60 8.77
C PHE A 180 -7.30 1.66 9.80
N LEU A 181 -6.88 2.89 10.07
CA LEU A 181 -5.95 3.24 11.12
C LEU A 181 -6.67 4.17 12.10
N PRO A 182 -6.88 3.70 13.34
CA PRO A 182 -7.43 4.51 14.40
C PRO A 182 -6.57 5.75 14.67
N ASP A 183 -7.20 6.92 14.73
CA ASP A 183 -6.57 8.18 15.12
C ASP A 183 -7.55 9.05 15.93
N LYS A 184 -7.07 10.18 16.45
CA LYS A 184 -7.86 11.15 17.20
C LYS A 184 -7.83 12.53 16.54
N SER A 185 -8.96 13.20 16.58
CA SER A 185 -9.08 14.61 16.21
C SER A 185 -9.63 15.42 17.39
N VAL A 186 -9.32 16.71 17.44
CA VAL A 186 -9.84 17.61 18.46
C VAL A 186 -10.59 18.73 17.76
N ILE A 187 -11.88 18.86 18.09
CA ILE A 187 -12.77 19.86 17.51
C ILE A 187 -13.21 20.86 18.57
N ALA A 188 -13.29 22.14 18.19
CA ALA A 188 -13.85 23.16 19.07
C ALA A 188 -15.38 23.14 18.99
N LEU A 189 -16.04 23.25 20.14
CA LEU A 189 -17.49 23.41 20.24
C LEU A 189 -17.90 24.72 19.58
N ARG A 190 -18.89 24.65 18.69
CA ARG A 190 -19.41 25.79 17.94
C ARG A 190 -20.90 25.93 18.10
N ASN A 191 -21.35 27.17 18.17
CA ASN A 191 -22.76 27.51 18.08
C ASN A 191 -23.25 27.36 16.61
N PRO A 192 -24.57 27.26 16.38
CA PRO A 192 -25.13 27.21 15.03
C PRO A 192 -24.79 28.42 14.13
N ASP A 193 -24.42 29.55 14.72
CA ASP A 193 -23.95 30.74 13.99
C ASP A 193 -22.46 30.66 13.56
N GLY A 194 -21.78 29.56 13.88
CA GLY A 194 -20.37 29.31 13.58
C GLY A 194 -19.38 29.85 14.61
N SER A 195 -19.84 30.63 15.61
CA SER A 195 -18.99 31.15 16.68
C SER A 195 -18.46 30.02 17.58
N ILE A 196 -17.24 30.18 18.08
CA ILE A 196 -16.60 29.20 18.97
C ILE A 196 -17.07 29.44 20.39
N VAL A 197 -17.47 28.38 21.09
CA VAL A 197 -17.84 28.43 22.51
C VAL A 197 -16.56 28.49 23.36
N PRO A 198 -16.35 29.57 24.15
CA PRO A 198 -15.19 29.64 25.04
C PRO A 198 -15.30 28.58 26.14
N LYS A 199 -14.17 28.04 26.57
CA LYS A 199 -14.12 27.11 27.70
C LYS A 199 -14.60 27.78 29.00
N ASP A 200 -14.31 29.07 29.14
CA ASP A 200 -14.69 29.90 30.26
C ASP A 200 -15.32 31.20 29.74
N PRO A 201 -16.65 31.38 29.87
CA PRO A 201 -17.32 32.60 29.42
C PRO A 201 -16.84 33.87 30.14
N ALA A 202 -16.36 33.75 31.38
CA ALA A 202 -15.84 34.89 32.15
C ALA A 202 -14.39 35.24 31.77
N ASN A 203 -13.66 34.29 31.17
CA ASN A 203 -12.30 34.51 30.69
C ASN A 203 -12.04 33.79 29.36
N PRO A 204 -12.41 34.42 28.22
CA PRO A 204 -12.21 33.85 26.88
C PRO A 204 -10.75 33.54 26.51
N LEU A 205 -9.76 34.11 27.23
CA LEU A 205 -8.33 33.83 27.00
C LEU A 205 -7.93 32.41 27.40
N ARG A 206 -8.77 31.67 28.13
CA ARG A 206 -8.53 30.26 28.50
C ARG A 206 -8.74 29.28 27.34
N GLY A 207 -9.09 29.79 26.16
CA GLY A 207 -9.26 29.01 24.94
C GLY A 207 -10.69 28.49 24.76
N SER A 208 -10.87 27.70 23.70
CA SER A 208 -12.16 27.13 23.32
C SER A 208 -12.49 25.89 24.12
N TYR A 209 -13.78 25.61 24.29
CA TYR A 209 -14.24 24.29 24.68
C TYR A 209 -13.91 23.31 23.54
N THR A 210 -13.00 22.37 23.78
CA THR A 210 -12.61 21.34 22.80
C THR A 210 -13.11 19.95 23.17
N ILE A 211 -13.36 19.13 22.14
CA ILE A 211 -13.92 17.79 22.23
C ILE A 211 -13.00 16.87 21.43
N PRO A 212 -12.29 15.93 22.08
CA PRO A 212 -11.56 14.89 21.39
C PRO A 212 -12.54 13.89 20.77
N VAL A 213 -12.39 13.53 19.50
CA VAL A 213 -13.25 12.55 18.81
C VAL A 213 -12.40 11.47 18.14
N PRO A 214 -12.85 10.20 18.14
CA PRO A 214 -12.16 9.14 17.43
C PRO A 214 -12.43 9.29 15.93
N ILE A 215 -11.39 9.12 15.13
CA ILE A 215 -11.49 9.13 13.67
C ILE A 215 -10.78 7.90 13.10
N GLU A 216 -11.19 7.48 11.92
CA GLU A 216 -10.60 6.35 11.21
C GLU A 216 -10.01 6.83 9.90
N ARG A 217 -8.69 6.71 9.77
CA ARG A 217 -7.99 7.10 8.54
C ARG A 217 -7.87 5.90 7.62
N ILE A 218 -8.10 6.13 6.32
CA ILE A 218 -7.76 5.13 5.32
C ILE A 218 -6.26 5.17 5.05
N VAL A 219 -5.65 3.99 5.11
CA VAL A 219 -4.28 3.76 4.69
C VAL A 219 -4.20 2.61 3.69
N PHE A 220 -3.18 2.67 2.85
CA PHE A 220 -2.85 1.63 1.88
C PHE A 220 -1.56 0.94 2.34
N PRO A 221 -1.63 -0.09 3.20
CA PRO A 221 -0.44 -0.74 3.76
C PRO A 221 0.37 -1.55 2.74
N GLY A 222 -0.21 -1.93 1.61
CA GLY A 222 0.41 -2.87 0.67
C GLY A 222 0.15 -4.33 1.06
N GLY A 223 0.14 -5.21 0.07
CA GLY A 223 0.01 -6.64 0.28
C GLY A 223 1.25 -7.26 0.90
N ASP A 224 1.07 -8.39 1.59
CA ASP A 224 2.16 -9.28 1.99
C ASP A 224 2.31 -10.44 0.99
N THR A 225 1.41 -10.54 0.03
CA THR A 225 1.38 -11.54 -1.02
C THR A 225 1.08 -10.84 -2.34
N SER A 226 1.84 -11.17 -3.37
CA SER A 226 1.65 -10.68 -4.73
C SER A 226 1.52 -11.86 -5.68
N PHE A 227 0.54 -11.80 -6.56
CA PHE A 227 0.37 -12.70 -7.67
C PHE A 227 -0.01 -11.90 -8.91
N VAL A 228 0.72 -12.10 -10.00
CA VAL A 228 0.47 -11.48 -11.31
C VAL A 228 0.53 -12.57 -12.37
N SER A 229 -0.38 -12.50 -13.32
CA SER A 229 -0.37 -13.30 -14.53
C SER A 229 -0.71 -12.44 -15.74
N ASN A 230 0.12 -12.54 -16.77
CA ASN A 230 -0.07 -11.84 -18.03
C ASN A 230 -0.14 -12.85 -19.17
N LEU A 231 -1.11 -12.66 -20.07
CA LEU A 231 -1.26 -13.40 -21.30
C LEU A 231 -1.27 -12.42 -22.47
N GLU A 232 -0.42 -12.65 -23.47
CA GLU A 232 -0.29 -11.79 -24.65
C GLU A 232 -0.33 -12.63 -25.92
N TYR A 233 -1.05 -12.15 -26.93
CA TYR A 233 -0.93 -12.67 -28.29
C TYR A 233 -0.14 -11.68 -29.15
N ARG A 234 1.13 -11.97 -29.42
CA ARG A 234 2.02 -11.07 -30.15
C ARG A 234 1.89 -11.27 -31.65
N ILE A 235 1.36 -10.25 -32.32
CA ILE A 235 1.22 -10.18 -33.78
C ILE A 235 2.37 -9.33 -34.33
N THR A 236 3.29 -9.96 -35.05
CA THR A 236 4.40 -9.24 -35.68
C THR A 236 3.92 -8.54 -36.94
N ILE A 237 3.93 -7.20 -36.92
CA ILE A 237 3.50 -6.37 -38.06
C ILE A 237 4.65 -6.24 -39.06
N ALA A 238 5.71 -5.52 -38.67
CA ALA A 238 6.89 -5.27 -39.49
C ALA A 238 8.07 -4.85 -38.60
N GLY A 239 9.27 -5.37 -38.88
CA GLY A 239 10.45 -5.07 -38.07
C GLY A 239 10.20 -5.33 -36.56
N PRO A 240 10.63 -4.44 -35.66
CA PRO A 240 10.40 -4.58 -34.22
C PRO A 240 9.03 -4.03 -33.78
N VAL A 241 8.04 -3.97 -34.67
CA VAL A 241 6.69 -3.49 -34.37
C VAL A 241 5.74 -4.67 -34.18
N ALA A 242 5.12 -4.73 -33.00
CA ALA A 242 4.16 -5.76 -32.65
C ALA A 242 2.87 -5.16 -32.09
N LEU A 243 1.74 -5.79 -32.42
CA LEU A 243 0.47 -5.56 -31.75
C LEU A 243 0.20 -6.74 -30.82
N ALA A 244 -0.13 -6.45 -29.56
CA ALA A 244 -0.39 -7.46 -28.55
C ALA A 244 -1.75 -7.20 -27.88
N PRO A 245 -2.81 -7.93 -28.29
CA PRO A 245 -3.95 -8.14 -27.42
C PRO A 245 -3.50 -8.85 -26.15
N PHE A 246 -3.96 -8.37 -25.00
CA PHE A 246 -3.53 -8.88 -23.71
C PHE A 246 -4.68 -9.10 -22.73
N VAL A 247 -4.40 -9.96 -21.74
CA VAL A 247 -5.17 -10.13 -20.52
C VAL A 247 -4.18 -10.14 -19.36
N ASP A 248 -4.36 -9.23 -18.42
CA ASP A 248 -3.59 -9.19 -17.17
C ASP A 248 -4.51 -9.47 -16.00
N ILE A 249 -4.07 -10.32 -15.07
CA ILE A 249 -4.78 -10.66 -13.85
C ILE A 249 -3.78 -10.58 -12.69
N GLY A 250 -4.20 -10.05 -11.56
CA GLY A 250 -3.40 -10.20 -10.36
C GLY A 250 -4.14 -9.86 -9.08
N ALA A 251 -3.52 -10.26 -7.97
CA ALA A 251 -4.02 -10.07 -6.63
C ALA A 251 -2.86 -9.70 -5.71
N ASN A 252 -3.13 -8.76 -4.80
CA ASN A 252 -2.14 -8.28 -3.85
C ASN A 252 -2.65 -8.38 -2.40
N PRO A 253 -3.01 -9.58 -1.89
CA PRO A 253 -3.67 -9.68 -0.60
C PRO A 253 -2.72 -9.56 0.59
N ILE A 254 -3.33 -9.45 1.76
CA ILE A 254 -2.71 -9.68 3.06
C ILE A 254 -3.20 -11.05 3.55
N LEU A 255 -2.26 -12.00 3.64
CA LEU A 255 -2.45 -13.33 4.21
C LEU A 255 -2.31 -13.32 5.74
N ARG A 256 -1.40 -12.50 6.27
CA ARG A 256 -1.06 -12.46 7.70
C ARG A 256 -1.43 -11.11 8.31
N ASN A 257 -2.61 -11.03 8.93
CA ASN A 257 -3.05 -9.82 9.65
C ASN A 257 -2.07 -9.40 10.77
N SER A 258 -1.40 -10.36 11.42
CA SER A 258 -0.28 -10.11 12.34
C SER A 258 0.85 -9.21 11.80
N GLN A 259 0.98 -9.09 10.48
CA GLN A 259 1.95 -8.22 9.80
C GLN A 259 1.45 -6.77 9.66
N LEU A 260 0.27 -6.46 10.21
CA LEU A 260 -0.32 -5.11 10.28
C LEU A 260 -0.33 -4.57 11.71
N ARG A 261 0.44 -5.17 12.61
CA ARG A 261 0.49 -4.75 14.01
C ARG A 261 0.97 -3.30 14.15
N ILE A 262 0.17 -2.51 14.87
CA ILE A 262 0.42 -1.12 15.20
C ILE A 262 1.53 -1.05 16.27
N ASN A 263 2.27 0.06 16.31
CA ASN A 263 3.23 0.33 17.34
C ASN A 263 2.55 0.42 18.71
N SER A 264 3.08 -0.32 19.70
CA SER A 264 2.57 -0.37 21.07
C SER A 264 2.35 1.00 21.73
N GLY A 265 3.22 1.99 21.47
CA GLY A 265 3.12 3.31 22.08
C GLY A 265 1.94 4.13 21.55
N GLN A 266 1.71 4.07 20.24
CA GLN A 266 0.58 4.76 19.62
C GLN A 266 -0.74 4.05 19.87
N PHE A 267 -0.72 2.71 19.84
CA PHE A 267 -1.88 1.93 20.26
C PHE A 267 -2.26 2.27 21.71
N ALA A 268 -1.29 2.36 22.62
CA ALA A 268 -1.55 2.78 23.99
C ALA A 268 -2.03 4.24 24.09
N ASP A 269 -1.50 5.17 23.29
CA ASP A 269 -1.94 6.57 23.29
C ASP A 269 -3.42 6.69 22.88
N ILE A 270 -3.83 6.02 21.81
CA ILE A 270 -5.23 6.09 21.37
C ILE A 270 -6.16 5.32 22.30
N GLN A 271 -5.73 4.16 22.81
CA GLN A 271 -6.51 3.33 23.73
C GLN A 271 -6.71 4.00 25.09
N ASN A 272 -5.77 4.83 25.55
CA ASN A 272 -5.88 5.57 26.82
C ASN A 272 -6.50 6.97 26.67
N THR A 273 -6.72 7.44 25.44
CA THR A 273 -7.36 8.73 25.19
C THR A 273 -8.83 8.69 25.64
N VAL A 274 -9.25 9.71 26.38
CA VAL A 274 -10.66 9.95 26.71
C VAL A 274 -11.28 10.74 25.56
N PHE A 275 -12.26 10.15 24.90
CA PHE A 275 -13.01 10.75 23.80
C PHE A 275 -14.33 11.33 24.28
N GLY A 276 -14.77 12.39 23.62
CA GLY A 276 -15.95 13.14 23.99
C GLY A 276 -15.72 14.06 25.17
N CYS A 277 -16.56 15.07 25.24
CA CYS A 277 -16.63 15.98 26.35
C CYS A 277 -18.04 16.53 26.53
N PRO A 278 -18.98 15.70 27.03
CA PRO A 278 -20.39 16.09 27.15
C PRO A 278 -20.66 17.14 28.22
N ALA A 279 -19.79 17.30 29.21
CA ALA A 279 -19.93 18.36 30.20
C ALA A 279 -18.58 18.81 30.76
N LEU A 280 -18.59 19.98 31.40
CA LEU A 280 -17.48 20.49 32.19
C LEU A 280 -17.85 20.45 33.67
N ASP A 281 -16.91 20.07 34.53
CA ASP A 281 -17.05 20.23 35.97
C ASP A 281 -16.84 21.70 36.41
N ILE A 282 -16.96 21.95 37.71
CA ILE A 282 -16.74 23.29 38.30
C ILE A 282 -15.33 23.84 38.09
N ALA A 283 -14.35 22.97 37.84
CA ALA A 283 -12.96 23.34 37.55
C ALA A 283 -12.70 23.46 36.03
N LEU A 284 -13.74 23.35 35.21
CA LEU A 284 -13.71 23.33 33.74
C LEU A 284 -12.92 22.15 33.17
N ASN A 285 -12.88 21.02 33.88
CA ASN A 285 -12.39 19.76 33.34
C ASN A 285 -13.50 19.02 32.63
N CYS A 286 -13.11 18.29 31.60
CA CYS A 286 -14.02 17.46 30.86
C CYS A 286 -14.53 16.28 31.70
N VAL A 287 -15.85 16.08 31.76
CA VAL A 287 -16.49 14.95 32.44
C VAL A 287 -17.47 14.22 31.51
N GLY A 288 -17.65 12.93 31.74
CA GLY A 288 -18.52 12.06 30.94
C GLY A 288 -17.91 11.60 29.61
N GLY A 289 -16.63 11.87 29.37
CA GLY A 289 -15.90 11.29 28.24
C GLY A 289 -15.74 9.78 28.38
N GLN A 290 -15.56 9.11 27.26
CA GLN A 290 -15.51 7.67 27.11
C GLN A 290 -14.11 7.21 26.71
N ARG A 291 -13.62 6.12 27.32
CA ARG A 291 -12.39 5.46 26.86
C ARG A 291 -12.74 4.24 25.99
N PRO A 292 -11.96 3.96 24.93
CA PRO A 292 -12.19 2.79 24.09
C PRO A 292 -12.17 1.49 24.90
N GLY A 293 -13.20 0.67 24.78
CA GLY A 293 -13.27 -0.66 25.41
C GLY A 293 -13.61 -0.68 26.91
N ASP A 294 -13.88 0.48 27.53
CA ASP A 294 -14.43 0.51 28.90
C ASP A 294 -15.86 -0.08 28.92
N PRO A 295 -16.29 -0.76 30.00
CA PRO A 295 -17.62 -1.41 30.06
C PRO A 295 -18.81 -0.47 29.83
N ASN A 296 -18.65 0.82 30.15
CA ASN A 296 -19.68 1.85 30.02
C ASN A 296 -19.47 2.75 28.78
N SER A 297 -18.57 2.37 27.87
CA SER A 297 -18.22 3.14 26.68
C SER A 297 -18.96 2.63 25.46
N THR A 298 -19.43 3.55 24.61
CA THR A 298 -19.95 3.19 23.28
C THR A 298 -18.82 2.97 22.26
N ILE A 299 -17.59 3.35 22.61
CA ILE A 299 -16.41 3.21 21.76
C ILE A 299 -15.83 1.81 21.96
N PRO A 300 -15.79 0.96 20.92
CA PRO A 300 -15.22 -0.36 21.05
C PRO A 300 -13.71 -0.28 21.31
N LYS A 301 -13.15 -1.35 21.88
CA LYS A 301 -11.69 -1.49 21.99
C LYS A 301 -11.08 -1.45 20.60
N PHE A 302 -10.05 -0.61 20.39
CA PHE A 302 -9.35 -0.57 19.12
C PHE A 302 -8.55 -1.87 18.89
N SER A 303 -8.37 -2.21 17.62
CA SER A 303 -7.54 -3.33 17.21
C SER A 303 -6.06 -2.98 17.31
N GLU A 304 -5.25 -3.93 17.80
CA GLU A 304 -3.77 -3.82 17.81
C GLU A 304 -3.16 -3.99 16.41
N GLU A 305 -3.97 -4.40 15.44
CA GLU A 305 -3.60 -4.56 14.03
C GLU A 305 -4.48 -3.64 13.16
N LEU A 306 -3.94 -3.10 12.07
CA LEU A 306 -4.74 -2.33 11.11
C LEU A 306 -5.90 -3.18 10.59
N GLN A 307 -7.12 -2.65 10.70
CA GLN A 307 -8.30 -3.37 10.27
C GLN A 307 -8.50 -3.22 8.78
N ILE A 308 -8.36 -4.32 8.06
CA ILE A 308 -8.59 -4.37 6.62
C ILE A 308 -10.06 -4.00 6.33
N VAL A 309 -10.25 -3.05 5.41
CA VAL A 309 -11.57 -2.67 4.91
C VAL A 309 -12.21 -3.88 4.23
N GLN A 310 -13.44 -4.19 4.63
CA GLN A 310 -14.21 -5.28 4.04
C GLN A 310 -14.25 -5.16 2.52
N ARG A 311 -14.14 -6.28 1.81
CA ARG A 311 -14.14 -6.31 0.35
C ARG A 311 -13.07 -5.39 -0.26
N THR A 312 -11.85 -5.43 0.28
CA THR A 312 -10.67 -4.81 -0.37
C THR A 312 -9.48 -5.77 -0.46
N ASN A 313 -9.37 -6.68 0.51
CA ASN A 313 -8.43 -7.80 0.47
C ASN A 313 -8.96 -8.95 -0.40
N TRP A 314 -8.05 -9.72 -1.00
CA TRP A 314 -8.37 -10.83 -1.91
C TRP A 314 -9.17 -10.49 -3.17
N ILE A 315 -9.30 -9.21 -3.52
CA ILE A 315 -9.98 -8.81 -4.75
C ILE A 315 -9.01 -8.94 -5.93
N PRO A 316 -9.28 -9.85 -6.89
CA PRO A 316 -8.50 -9.90 -8.11
C PRO A 316 -8.79 -8.66 -8.96
N ARG A 317 -7.74 -8.12 -9.55
CA ARG A 317 -7.82 -7.10 -10.59
C ARG A 317 -7.56 -7.76 -11.92
N MET A 318 -8.34 -7.37 -12.92
CA MET A 318 -8.18 -7.88 -14.28
C MET A 318 -8.30 -6.71 -15.25
N SER A 319 -7.45 -6.74 -16.26
CA SER A 319 -7.55 -5.87 -17.42
C SER A 319 -7.39 -6.66 -18.71
N THR A 320 -7.92 -6.10 -19.79
CA THR A 320 -7.72 -6.61 -21.15
C THR A 320 -7.68 -5.44 -22.12
N GLY A 321 -6.93 -5.58 -23.20
CA GLY A 321 -6.71 -4.46 -24.09
C GLY A 321 -5.86 -4.78 -25.30
N LEU A 322 -5.40 -3.71 -25.94
CA LEU A 322 -4.48 -3.75 -27.07
C LEU A 322 -3.25 -2.92 -26.73
N GLU A 323 -2.07 -3.48 -26.97
CA GLU A 323 -0.79 -2.79 -26.84
C GLU A 323 -0.07 -2.78 -28.19
N LEU A 324 0.38 -1.60 -28.61
CA LEU A 324 1.30 -1.41 -29.71
C LEU A 324 2.71 -1.23 -29.15
N GLN A 325 3.61 -2.14 -29.50
CA GLN A 325 5.03 -2.10 -29.14
C GLN A 325 5.84 -1.63 -30.33
N VAL A 326 6.69 -0.63 -30.13
CA VAL A 326 7.57 -0.06 -31.16
C VAL A 326 8.97 0.11 -30.59
N PHE A 327 9.97 -0.39 -31.29
CA PHE A 327 11.37 -0.11 -30.97
C PHE A 327 11.89 1.04 -31.84
N LEU A 328 12.36 2.12 -31.20
CA LEU A 328 12.97 3.24 -31.93
C LEU A 328 14.49 3.06 -31.98
N PRO A 329 15.10 2.93 -33.18
CA PRO A 329 16.53 2.68 -33.34
C PRO A 329 17.45 3.72 -32.69
N ILE A 330 16.98 4.98 -32.59
CA ILE A 330 17.79 6.12 -32.12
C ILE A 330 17.98 6.09 -30.60
N ILE A 331 17.00 5.56 -29.84
CA ILE A 331 16.97 5.64 -28.38
C ILE A 331 17.23 4.27 -27.73
N ASN A 332 17.32 3.20 -28.54
CA ASN A 332 17.52 1.81 -28.08
C ASN A 332 16.55 1.41 -26.96
N ALA A 333 15.33 1.97 -26.99
CA ALA A 333 14.31 1.82 -25.96
C ALA A 333 12.98 1.36 -26.57
N PRO A 334 12.30 0.37 -25.98
CA PRO A 334 10.94 0.01 -26.36
C PRO A 334 9.95 1.09 -25.93
N PHE A 335 9.15 1.57 -26.87
CA PHE A 335 7.97 2.36 -26.59
C PHE A 335 6.73 1.47 -26.66
N ARG A 336 5.78 1.70 -25.76
CA ARG A 336 4.50 1.02 -25.77
C ARG A 336 3.36 2.01 -25.60
N VAL A 337 2.33 1.83 -26.42
CA VAL A 337 1.05 2.53 -26.31
C VAL A 337 0.00 1.48 -26.10
N TYR A 338 -0.82 1.61 -25.06
CA TYR A 338 -1.88 0.66 -24.83
C TYR A 338 -3.17 1.33 -24.39
N TRP A 339 -4.26 0.68 -24.77
CA TRP A 339 -5.58 0.92 -24.23
C TRP A 339 -6.02 -0.31 -23.46
N ALA A 340 -6.52 -0.12 -22.24
CA ALA A 340 -6.97 -1.17 -21.36
C ALA A 340 -8.40 -0.93 -20.88
N TYR A 341 -9.17 -2.01 -20.78
CA TYR A 341 -10.46 -2.08 -20.11
C TYR A 341 -10.34 -2.98 -18.88
N ASN A 342 -10.86 -2.52 -17.74
CA ASN A 342 -10.73 -3.21 -16.45
C ASN A 342 -12.08 -3.84 -16.04
N PRO A 343 -12.36 -5.11 -16.40
CA PRO A 343 -13.61 -5.79 -16.03
C PRO A 343 -13.70 -6.10 -14.54
N LEU A 344 -12.58 -6.48 -13.89
CA LEU A 344 -12.52 -6.74 -12.45
C LEU A 344 -11.71 -5.63 -11.78
N ARG A 345 -12.39 -4.82 -10.98
CA ARG A 345 -11.86 -3.62 -10.32
C ARG A 345 -12.57 -3.39 -8.99
N LEU A 346 -11.93 -2.68 -8.10
CA LEU A 346 -12.52 -2.21 -6.85
C LEU A 346 -13.53 -1.09 -7.15
N ASP A 347 -14.76 -1.27 -6.70
CA ASP A 347 -15.81 -0.25 -6.68
C ASP A 347 -16.69 -0.49 -5.46
N THR A 348 -16.26 0.03 -4.32
CA THR A 348 -16.98 -0.11 -3.04
C THR A 348 -16.91 1.19 -2.26
N THR A 349 -17.85 1.34 -1.33
CA THR A 349 -17.77 2.34 -0.26
C THR A 349 -17.29 1.67 1.01
N ALA A 350 -16.58 2.43 1.83
CA ALA A 350 -16.06 1.98 3.11
C ALA A 350 -16.39 3.01 4.19
N GLU A 351 -16.72 2.52 5.36
CA GLU A 351 -17.04 3.35 6.51
C GLU A 351 -16.21 2.86 7.70
N GLY A 352 -15.64 3.79 8.47
CA GLY A 352 -14.82 3.45 9.62
C GLY A 352 -15.60 2.60 10.65
N PRO A 353 -14.97 1.64 11.33
CA PRO A 353 -15.63 0.79 12.31
C PRO A 353 -16.09 1.58 13.56
N VAL A 354 -15.37 2.63 13.93
CA VAL A 354 -15.71 3.50 15.06
C VAL A 354 -16.47 4.74 14.59
N LYS A 355 -17.57 5.04 15.29
CA LYS A 355 -18.45 6.17 14.98
C LYS A 355 -18.28 7.28 15.98
N ILE A 356 -18.41 8.51 15.49
CA ILE A 356 -18.66 9.67 16.33
C ILE A 356 -20.12 9.60 16.75
N THR A 357 -20.39 9.59 18.05
CA THR A 357 -21.74 9.47 18.61
C THR A 357 -22.15 10.75 19.32
N ARG A 358 -23.46 10.96 19.47
CA ARG A 358 -24.01 12.22 19.99
C ARG A 358 -23.64 12.49 21.44
N ASP A 359 -23.49 11.44 22.24
CA ASP A 359 -23.12 11.46 23.66
C ASP A 359 -21.68 11.94 23.91
N MET A 360 -20.84 12.00 22.87
CA MET A 360 -19.52 12.64 22.95
C MET A 360 -19.60 14.18 23.07
N PHE A 361 -20.76 14.79 22.84
CA PHE A 361 -20.93 16.24 22.73
C PHE A 361 -21.85 16.78 23.81
N PRO A 362 -21.69 18.06 24.24
CA PRO A 362 -22.59 18.68 25.19
C PRO A 362 -24.04 18.67 24.76
N ALA A 363 -24.96 18.70 25.72
CA ALA A 363 -26.37 18.92 25.43
C ALA A 363 -26.59 20.34 24.87
N GLY A 364 -27.65 20.51 24.06
CA GLY A 364 -28.04 21.81 23.52
C GLY A 364 -27.52 22.10 22.11
N ALA A 365 -27.92 23.26 21.58
CA ALA A 365 -27.79 23.60 20.16
C ALA A 365 -26.34 23.60 19.67
N ALA A 366 -25.39 24.08 20.49
CA ALA A 366 -23.97 24.07 20.13
C ALA A 366 -23.42 22.64 19.99
N GLY A 367 -23.79 21.74 20.90
CA GLY A 367 -23.36 20.35 20.84
C GLY A 367 -24.01 19.58 19.68
N ASP A 368 -25.30 19.81 19.41
CA ASP A 368 -25.99 19.22 18.26
C ASP A 368 -25.38 19.67 16.93
N PHE A 369 -25.08 20.97 16.82
CA PHE A 369 -24.46 21.55 15.63
C PHE A 369 -23.05 20.99 15.42
N THR A 370 -22.22 21.01 16.47
CA THR A 370 -20.83 20.52 16.39
C THR A 370 -20.78 19.02 16.12
N PHE A 371 -21.71 18.23 16.67
CA PHE A 371 -21.83 16.80 16.39
C PHE A 371 -22.08 16.54 14.90
N ARG A 372 -23.05 17.23 14.29
CA ARG A 372 -23.34 17.09 12.85
C ARG A 372 -22.14 17.49 12.01
N GLN A 373 -21.52 18.63 12.35
CA GLN A 373 -20.29 19.07 11.68
C GLN A 373 -19.17 18.04 11.78
N ALA A 374 -19.00 17.39 12.94
CA ALA A 374 -17.98 16.37 13.16
C ALA A 374 -18.25 15.12 12.32
N VAL A 375 -19.49 14.62 12.28
CA VAL A 375 -19.86 13.46 11.45
C VAL A 375 -19.61 13.76 9.97
N ASP A 376 -20.05 14.92 9.48
CA ASP A 376 -19.94 15.29 8.07
C ASP A 376 -18.49 15.49 7.62
N SER A 377 -17.62 15.99 8.51
CA SER A 377 -16.22 16.31 8.16
C SER A 377 -15.21 15.23 8.52
N LEU A 378 -15.45 14.44 9.59
CA LEU A 378 -14.48 13.52 10.17
C LEU A 378 -14.90 12.05 10.11
N SER A 379 -16.16 11.75 9.74
CA SER A 379 -16.63 10.39 9.47
C SER A 379 -17.16 10.20 8.04
N PRO A 380 -16.39 10.60 7.00
CA PRO A 380 -16.87 10.47 5.64
C PRO A 380 -16.94 8.99 5.21
N GLN A 381 -17.91 8.68 4.37
CA GLN A 381 -17.86 7.44 3.59
C GLN A 381 -16.78 7.55 2.52
N PHE A 382 -15.84 6.62 2.53
CA PHE A 382 -14.76 6.57 1.56
C PHE A 382 -15.19 5.82 0.31
N ARG A 383 -15.11 6.47 -0.84
CA ARG A 383 -15.38 5.84 -2.14
C ARG A 383 -14.08 5.26 -2.71
N LEU A 384 -13.96 3.95 -2.68
CA LEU A 384 -12.83 3.20 -3.22
C LEU A 384 -13.16 2.73 -4.63
N ARG A 385 -12.76 3.52 -5.63
CA ARG A 385 -13.09 3.28 -7.04
C ARG A 385 -11.86 3.33 -7.93
N GLU A 386 -11.62 2.23 -8.63
CA GLU A 386 -10.57 2.09 -9.64
C GLU A 386 -11.10 2.47 -11.05
N PRO A 387 -10.24 2.93 -11.97
CA PRO A 387 -10.64 3.33 -13.32
C PRO A 387 -11.19 2.14 -14.10
N ARG A 388 -12.17 2.40 -14.98
CA ARG A 388 -12.77 1.37 -15.86
C ARG A 388 -12.00 1.20 -17.17
N LYS A 389 -11.37 2.27 -17.64
CA LYS A 389 -10.64 2.35 -18.90
C LYS A 389 -9.44 3.26 -18.72
N THR A 390 -8.35 2.92 -19.39
CA THR A 390 -7.10 3.68 -19.31
C THR A 390 -6.43 3.66 -20.68
N PHE A 391 -5.88 4.80 -21.08
CA PHE A 391 -5.01 4.92 -22.26
C PHE A 391 -3.67 5.49 -21.80
N ARG A 392 -2.57 4.83 -22.16
CA ARG A 392 -1.24 5.22 -21.68
C ARG A 392 -0.17 5.05 -22.75
N PHE A 393 0.80 5.95 -22.65
CA PHE A 393 2.06 5.93 -23.37
C PHE A 393 3.18 5.77 -22.35
N SER A 394 4.09 4.82 -22.57
CA SER A 394 5.23 4.61 -21.68
C SER A 394 6.46 4.13 -22.43
N VAL A 395 7.62 4.34 -21.83
CA VAL A 395 8.88 3.72 -22.23
C VAL A 395 9.04 2.46 -21.37
N ALA A 396 9.16 1.30 -22.01
CA ALA A 396 9.32 0.05 -21.30
C ALA A 396 10.80 -0.20 -20.97
N THR A 397 11.05 -0.85 -19.84
CA THR A 397 12.21 -1.73 -19.68
C THR A 397 11.71 -3.14 -20.03
N THR A 398 12.35 -3.84 -20.96
CA THR A 398 11.94 -5.21 -21.35
C THR A 398 11.83 -6.13 -20.14
N PHE A 399 10.79 -7.00 -20.11
CA PHE A 399 10.67 -8.11 -19.15
C PHE A 399 11.67 -9.22 -19.38
#